data_AF-A0AAJ2U5Y1-F1
#
_entry.id   AF-A0AAJ2U5Y1-F1
#
_cell.length_a   1.000
_cell.length_b   1.000
_cell.length_c   1.000
_cell.angle_alpha   90.00
_cell.angle_beta   90.00
_cell.angle_gamma   90.00
#
_symmetry.space_group_name_H-M   'P 1'
#
loop_
_entity.id
_entity.type
_entity.pdbx_description
1 polymer ?
#
loop_
_entity_poly.entity_id
_entity_poly.type
_entity_poly.pdbx_seq_one_letter_code
_entity_poly.pdbx_strand_id
1 'polypeptide(L)'
;PGSTIKPLLYYAALEQGFTPSSMMRSEYTTFHFDDGSDYTPHNFNNKYANGEITLAQALAVSDNIYAVKTHLFLGEGALTETAKK
;
A
#
# COMPACT_ATOMS: atom_id res chain seq x y z
N PRO A 1 -12.73 3.92 -9.22
CA PRO A 1 -11.28 3.87 -8.94
C PRO A 1 -11.04 3.23 -7.56
N GLY A 2 -10.42 2.06 -7.54
CA GLY A 2 -10.15 1.26 -6.33
C GLY A 2 -8.77 0.60 -6.47
N SER A 3 -8.66 -0.71 -6.20
CA SER A 3 -7.39 -1.46 -6.35
C SER A 3 -6.68 -1.33 -7.71
N THR A 4 -7.37 -0.86 -8.75
CA THR A 4 -6.79 -0.56 -10.07
C THR A 4 -5.71 0.53 -10.04
N ILE A 5 -5.63 1.36 -8.99
CA ILE A 5 -4.59 2.40 -8.85
C ILE A 5 -3.26 1.84 -8.30
N LYS A 6 -3.29 0.68 -7.64
CA LYS A 6 -2.12 0.13 -6.94
C LYS A 6 -0.89 -0.11 -7.82
N PRO A 7 -1.01 -0.55 -9.10
CA PRO A 7 0.16 -0.64 -9.97
C PRO A 7 0.91 0.69 -10.12
N LEU A 8 0.20 1.83 -10.23
CA LEU A 8 0.82 3.15 -10.28
C LEU A 8 1.46 3.54 -8.94
N LEU A 9 0.79 3.23 -7.82
CA LEU A 9 1.34 3.43 -6.49
C LEU A 9 2.66 2.68 -6.29
N TYR A 10 2.72 1.40 -6.69
CA TYR A 10 3.93 0.62 -6.56
C TYR A 10 5.00 1.04 -7.57
N TYR A 11 4.63 1.50 -8.75
CA TYR A 11 5.58 2.13 -9.66
C TYR A 11 6.22 3.38 -9.02
N ALA A 12 5.44 4.27 -8.41
CA ALA A 12 5.95 5.42 -7.66
C ALA A 12 6.89 4.98 -6.51
N ALA A 13 6.55 3.89 -5.82
CA ALA A 13 7.39 3.35 -4.76
C ALA A 13 8.74 2.86 -5.27
N LEU A 14 8.75 2.15 -6.41
CA LEU A 14 9.98 1.68 -7.05
C LEU A 14 10.88 2.85 -7.47
N GLU A 15 10.30 3.95 -7.97
CA GLU A 15 11.06 5.18 -8.27
C GLU A 15 11.70 5.81 -7.02
N GLN A 16 11.14 5.55 -5.84
CA GLN A 16 11.64 6.05 -4.55
C GLN A 16 12.47 5.02 -3.75
N GLY A 17 12.99 4.00 -4.42
CA GLY A 17 13.95 3.06 -3.83
C GLY A 17 13.33 1.81 -3.21
N PHE A 18 12.02 1.59 -3.34
CA PHE A 18 11.47 0.27 -3.06
C PHE A 18 12.00 -0.72 -4.09
N THR A 19 12.04 -1.99 -3.70
CA THR A 19 12.35 -3.10 -4.59
C THR A 19 11.19 -4.11 -4.54
N PRO A 20 11.13 -5.06 -5.49
CA PRO A 20 10.18 -6.17 -5.41
C PRO A 20 10.28 -6.97 -4.10
N SER A 21 11.41 -6.92 -3.40
CA SER A 21 11.67 -7.59 -2.12
C SER A 21 11.46 -6.72 -0.89
N SER A 22 11.10 -5.44 -1.02
CA SER A 22 10.76 -4.58 0.12
C SER A 22 9.65 -5.22 0.96
N MET A 23 9.91 -5.45 2.23
CA MET A 23 9.00 -6.15 3.14
C MET A 23 8.18 -5.19 3.98
N MET A 24 6.91 -5.52 4.17
CA MET A 24 6.05 -4.91 5.17
C MET A 24 5.10 -5.96 5.75
N ARG A 25 4.78 -5.81 7.04
CA ARG A 25 3.74 -6.60 7.70
C ARG A 25 2.37 -6.37 7.09
N SER A 26 1.67 -7.45 6.72
CA SER A 26 0.24 -7.42 6.37
C SER A 26 -0.59 -8.15 7.42
N GLU A 27 -1.37 -7.38 8.18
CA GLU A 27 -2.30 -7.85 9.21
C GLU A 27 -3.45 -6.85 9.37
N TYR A 28 -4.52 -7.25 10.05
CA TYR A 28 -5.62 -6.34 10.39
C TYR A 28 -5.06 -5.09 11.09
N THR A 29 -5.22 -3.93 10.45
CA THR A 29 -4.59 -2.68 10.87
C THR A 29 -5.62 -1.57 10.79
N THR A 30 -5.71 -0.76 11.85
CA THR A 30 -6.37 0.55 11.82
C THR A 30 -5.28 1.60 11.75
N PHE A 31 -5.40 2.49 10.77
CA PHE A 31 -4.52 3.64 10.58
C PHE A 31 -5.17 4.86 11.22
N HIS A 32 -4.41 5.55 12.08
CA HIS A 32 -4.85 6.74 12.79
C HIS A 32 -4.19 7.96 12.15
N PHE A 33 -4.97 8.99 11.84
CA PHE A 33 -4.49 10.22 11.20
C PHE A 33 -4.51 11.40 12.18
N ASP A 34 -3.69 12.41 11.88
CA ASP A 34 -3.51 13.60 12.73
C ASP A 34 -4.79 14.45 12.86
N ASP A 35 -5.73 14.33 11.92
CA ASP A 35 -7.05 14.98 11.98
C ASP A 35 -8.03 14.24 12.91
N GLY A 36 -7.59 13.16 13.56
CA GLY A 36 -8.38 12.32 14.45
C GLY A 36 -9.25 11.29 13.73
N SER A 37 -9.13 11.16 12.41
CA SER A 37 -9.83 10.13 11.64
C SER A 37 -9.12 8.78 11.72
N ASP A 38 -9.92 7.72 11.65
CA ASP A 38 -9.46 6.34 11.63
C ASP A 38 -9.85 5.68 10.30
N TYR A 39 -8.95 4.87 9.75
CA TYR A 39 -9.20 4.07 8.57
C TYR A 39 -8.76 2.62 8.76
N THR A 40 -9.70 1.69 8.60
CA THR A 40 -9.45 0.25 8.68
C THR A 40 -9.67 -0.40 7.31
N PRO A 41 -8.64 -0.46 6.44
CA PRO A 41 -8.71 -1.17 5.18
C PRO A 41 -8.83 -2.68 5.39
N HIS A 42 -9.64 -3.33 4.56
CA HIS A 42 -9.86 -4.78 4.62
C HIS A 42 -9.35 -5.46 3.35
N ASN A 43 -8.55 -6.52 3.49
CA ASN A 43 -8.15 -7.36 2.35
C ASN A 43 -9.35 -8.14 1.79
N PHE A 44 -9.20 -8.68 0.58
CA PHE A 44 -10.22 -9.54 -0.03
C PHE A 44 -10.58 -10.71 0.92
N ASN A 45 -11.87 -10.88 1.19
CA ASN A 45 -12.41 -11.85 2.14
C ASN A 45 -11.81 -11.76 3.57
N ASN A 46 -11.30 -10.61 4.00
CA ASN A 46 -10.67 -10.40 5.31
C ASN A 46 -9.51 -11.37 5.59
N LYS A 47 -8.81 -11.81 4.53
CA LYS A 47 -7.64 -12.68 4.65
C LYS A 47 -6.36 -11.86 4.67
N TYR A 48 -5.54 -12.09 5.69
CA TYR A 48 -4.27 -11.42 5.88
C TYR A 48 -3.15 -12.45 5.92
N ALA A 49 -1.95 -12.04 5.50
CA ALA A 49 -0.77 -12.88 5.64
C ALA A 49 -0.44 -13.13 7.12
N ASN A 50 -0.79 -12.17 8.00
CA ASN A 50 -0.42 -12.13 9.41
C ASN A 50 1.11 -12.26 9.59
N GLY A 51 1.84 -11.54 8.74
CA GLY A 51 3.31 -11.60 8.67
C GLY A 51 3.86 -10.63 7.63
N GLU A 52 5.18 -10.63 7.47
CA GLU A 52 5.87 -9.86 6.44
C GLU A 52 5.58 -10.42 5.04
N ILE A 53 5.20 -9.55 4.12
CA ILE A 53 5.10 -9.87 2.70
C ILE A 53 5.94 -8.89 1.88
N THR A 54 6.37 -9.31 0.71
CA THR A 54 7.11 -8.45 -0.22
C THR A 54 6.18 -7.58 -1.07
N LEU A 55 6.70 -6.49 -1.67
CA LEU A 55 5.96 -5.68 -2.65
C LEU A 55 5.40 -6.56 -3.78
N ALA A 56 6.21 -7.49 -4.30
CA ALA A 56 5.77 -8.39 -5.38
C ALA A 56 4.58 -9.27 -4.96
N GLN A 57 4.62 -9.82 -3.74
CA GLN A 57 3.51 -10.60 -3.18
C GLN A 57 2.27 -9.71 -2.97
N ALA A 58 2.45 -8.52 -2.40
CA ALA A 58 1.38 -7.56 -2.17
C ALA A 58 0.69 -7.12 -3.46
N LEU A 59 1.44 -6.92 -4.55
CA LEU A 59 0.88 -6.66 -5.87
C LEU A 59 0.11 -7.86 -6.41
N ALA A 60 0.65 -9.08 -6.28
CA ALA A 60 0.02 -10.29 -6.79
C ALA A 60 -1.35 -10.58 -6.16
N VAL A 61 -1.50 -10.34 -4.86
CA VAL A 61 -2.78 -10.56 -4.14
C VAL A 61 -3.60 -9.30 -3.94
N SER A 62 -3.14 -8.18 -4.49
CA SER A 62 -3.71 -6.85 -4.28
C SER A 62 -3.96 -6.56 -2.78
N ASP A 63 -2.92 -6.71 -1.97
CA ASP A 63 -2.99 -6.45 -0.53
C ASP A 63 -3.31 -4.96 -0.26
N ASN A 64 -4.32 -4.67 0.55
CA ASN A 64 -4.77 -3.33 0.89
C ASN A 64 -3.94 -2.72 2.02
N ILE A 65 -3.47 -3.52 2.97
CA ILE A 65 -2.67 -3.04 4.11
C ILE A 65 -1.32 -2.54 3.60
N TYR A 66 -0.67 -3.33 2.75
CA TYR A 66 0.60 -2.95 2.12
C TYR A 66 0.43 -1.69 1.27
N ALA A 67 -0.65 -1.60 0.47
CA ALA A 67 -0.92 -0.42 -0.35
C ALA A 67 -1.04 0.85 0.50
N VAL A 68 -1.78 0.82 1.61
CA VAL A 68 -1.91 1.98 2.49
C VAL A 68 -0.58 2.35 3.13
N LYS A 69 0.19 1.37 3.63
CA LYS A 69 1.54 1.61 4.19
C LYS A 69 2.48 2.24 3.16
N THR A 70 2.47 1.75 1.91
CA THR A 70 3.24 2.33 0.83
C THR A 70 2.82 3.77 0.55
N HIS A 71 1.51 4.06 0.49
CA HIS A 71 1.04 5.41 0.26
C HIS A 71 1.47 6.37 1.37
N LEU A 72 1.35 5.96 2.63
CA LEU A 72 1.81 6.75 3.78
C LEU A 72 3.32 6.99 3.75
N PHE A 73 4.10 5.99 3.33
CA PHE A 73 5.55 6.14 3.18
C PHE A 73 5.91 7.17 2.10
N LEU A 74 5.25 7.12 0.94
CA LEU A 74 5.54 8.02 -0.17
C LEU A 74 5.02 9.45 0.04
N GLY A 75 4.02 9.61 0.91
CA GLY A 75 3.27 10.84 1.09
C GLY A 75 2.24 11.10 -0.02
N GLU A 76 1.36 12.07 0.21
CA GLU A 76 0.20 12.33 -0.64
C GLU A 76 0.56 12.73 -2.09
N GLY A 77 1.67 13.45 -2.28
CA GLY A 77 2.05 14.00 -3.59
C GLY A 77 2.58 12.97 -4.58
N ALA A 78 3.26 11.92 -4.10
CA ALA A 78 4.00 10.99 -4.97
C ALA A 78 3.10 10.28 -5.99
N LEU A 79 1.94 9.79 -5.54
CA LEU A 79 1.00 9.09 -6.42
C LEU A 79 0.40 10.02 -7.48
N THR A 80 0.08 11.26 -7.10
CA THR A 80 -0.47 12.26 -8.02
C THR A 80 0.53 12.65 -9.09
N GLU A 81 1.80 12.84 -8.72
CA GLU A 81 2.85 13.15 -9.68
C GLU A 81 3.10 11.98 -10.65
N THR A 82 3.11 10.75 -10.15
CA THR A 82 3.21 9.56 -11.01
C THR A 82 2.01 9.42 -11.96
N ALA A 83 0.79 9.74 -11.53
CA ALA A 83 -0.41 9.61 -12.36
C ALA A 83 -0.51 10.68 -13.48
N LYS A 84 0.29 11.75 -13.41
CA LYS A 84 0.36 12.80 -14.44
C LYS A 84 1.39 12.51 -15.54
N LYS A 85 2.28 11.52 -15.35
CA LYS A 85 3.28 11.10 -16.34
C LYS A 85 2.60 10.35 -17.49
#